data_AF-A0A509LPZ1-F1
#
_entry.id   AF-A0A509LPZ1-F1
#
_cell.length_a   1.000
_cell.length_b   1.000
_cell.length_c   1.000
_cell.angle_alpha   90.00
_cell.angle_beta   90.00
_cell.angle_gamma   90.00
#
_symmetry.space_group_name_H-M   'P 1'
#
loop_
_entity.id
_entity.type
_entity.pdbx_description
1 polymer ?
#
loop_
_entity_poly.entity_id
_entity_poly.type
_entity_poly.pdbx_seq_one_letter_code
_entity_poly.pdbx_strand_id
1 'polypeptide(L)'
;MIRFASVQLDSWLADKKRKPLVIRGARQVGKTWVVRDLSKRNNLKLIELNFERNPTLADLFTSNNPKEILKNLESEFETSIDPDSSLLFLDEIQAAPEMFARLRWFKEDLETLPLIAAGSLLEFALKEYKYSMPVGRITYFFLEPFSFFEFLLATGNEFLLKRLETFSLNDTIPESIHKKCLDLYHDYCLVGGMPESLQKWADTENLNNCIKIQQDLLSTFRDDFYKYGGQFDPGLLYKLFVSVSRQLGNKFVYKRVDPLAKSLLIKKSLSMLSQARVFTKIMHTSGNGLPLGAESNEKFFKILL
;
A
#
# COMPACT_ATOMS: atom_id res chain seq x y z
N MET A 1 17.04 -3.06 4.42
CA MET A 1 16.46 -3.22 3.07
C MET A 1 16.19 -1.85 2.46
N ILE A 2 16.49 -1.66 1.19
CA ILE A 2 16.28 -0.40 0.46
C ILE A 2 14.88 -0.41 -0.16
N ARG A 3 14.13 0.69 -0.03
CA ARG A 3 12.80 0.87 -0.65
C ARG A 3 12.87 1.95 -1.73
N PHE A 4 12.42 1.64 -2.94
CA PHE A 4 12.32 2.66 -4.00
C PHE A 4 11.28 3.73 -3.69
N ALA A 5 10.25 3.38 -2.91
CA ALA A 5 9.28 4.33 -2.37
C ALA A 5 9.94 5.45 -1.55
N SER A 6 11.08 5.20 -0.88
CA SER A 6 11.77 6.20 -0.06
C SER A 6 12.19 7.43 -0.88
N VAL A 7 12.64 7.23 -2.13
CA VAL A 7 13.03 8.33 -3.03
C VAL A 7 11.83 9.22 -3.39
N GLN A 8 10.67 8.61 -3.61
CA GLN A 8 9.44 9.34 -3.91
C GLN A 8 8.94 10.13 -2.69
N LEU A 9 9.09 9.57 -1.49
CA LEU A 9 8.75 10.24 -0.25
C LEU A 9 9.69 11.42 0.04
N ASP A 10 10.98 11.30 -0.27
CA ASP A 10 11.93 12.42 -0.16
C ASP A 10 11.57 13.54 -1.13
N SER A 11 11.22 13.20 -2.37
CA SER A 11 10.76 14.19 -3.35
C SER A 11 9.46 14.88 -2.92
N TRP A 12 8.53 14.15 -2.29
CA TRP A 12 7.31 14.73 -1.73
C TRP A 12 7.62 15.68 -0.57
N LEU A 13 8.54 15.30 0.33
CA LEU A 13 8.92 16.10 1.48
C LEU A 13 9.57 17.43 1.05
N ALA A 14 10.42 17.38 0.01
CA ALA A 14 11.11 18.54 -0.55
C ALA A 14 10.19 19.53 -1.30
N ASP A 15 8.98 19.10 -1.70
CA ASP A 15 8.04 19.96 -2.41
C ASP A 15 7.46 21.04 -1.47
N LYS A 16 7.70 22.32 -1.81
CA LYS A 16 7.17 23.48 -1.07
C LYS A 16 5.64 23.58 -1.15
N LYS A 17 5.01 22.99 -2.17
CA LYS A 17 3.56 22.95 -2.34
C LYS A 17 2.99 21.58 -1.97
N ARG A 18 3.73 20.76 -1.21
CA ARG A 18 3.29 19.44 -0.77
C ARG A 18 1.89 19.49 -0.18
N LYS A 19 1.15 18.43 -0.48
CA LYS A 19 -0.14 18.14 0.13
C LYS A 19 0.05 17.07 1.19
N PRO A 20 -0.78 17.05 2.24
CA PRO A 20 -0.91 15.88 3.10
C PRO A 20 -0.97 14.61 2.26
N LEU A 21 -0.10 13.66 2.58
CA LEU A 21 0.06 12.42 1.83
C LEU A 21 -0.75 11.33 2.50
N VAL A 22 -1.53 10.59 1.73
CA VAL A 22 -2.24 9.40 2.22
C VAL A 22 -1.59 8.17 1.59
N ILE A 23 -0.81 7.45 2.39
CA ILE A 23 -0.19 6.19 2.00
C ILE A 23 -1.22 5.07 2.09
N ARG A 24 -1.49 4.44 0.95
CA ARG A 24 -2.37 3.30 0.78
C ARG A 24 -1.57 2.06 0.41
N GLY A 25 -2.09 0.90 0.74
CA GLY A 25 -1.52 -0.37 0.31
C GLY A 25 -2.12 -1.53 1.06
N ALA A 26 -1.78 -2.74 0.62
CA ALA A 26 -2.15 -3.95 1.33
C ALA A 26 -1.64 -3.93 2.79
N ARG A 27 -2.15 -4.84 3.61
CA ARG A 27 -1.61 -5.03 4.95
C ARG A 27 -0.16 -5.51 4.86
N GLN A 28 0.64 -5.07 5.82
CA GLN A 28 2.04 -5.47 5.99
C GLN A 28 3.04 -5.14 4.86
N VAL A 29 2.69 -4.28 3.90
CA VAL A 29 3.64 -3.79 2.87
C VAL A 29 4.69 -2.77 3.37
N GLY A 30 4.74 -2.52 4.68
CA GLY A 30 5.75 -1.63 5.29
C GLY A 30 5.38 -0.14 5.35
N LYS A 31 4.09 0.22 5.41
CA LYS A 31 3.61 1.63 5.44
C LYS A 31 4.19 2.43 6.62
N THR A 32 3.98 1.94 7.85
CA THR A 32 4.55 2.55 9.07
C THR A 32 6.08 2.61 9.00
N TRP A 33 6.72 1.58 8.45
CA TRP A 33 8.18 1.52 8.33
C TRP A 33 8.73 2.63 7.42
N VAL A 34 8.16 2.83 6.23
CA VAL A 34 8.67 3.85 5.28
C VAL A 34 8.51 5.27 5.82
N VAL A 35 7.49 5.54 6.64
CA VAL A 35 7.31 6.85 7.28
C VAL A 35 8.32 7.10 8.39
N ARG A 36 8.57 6.08 9.23
CA ARG A 36 9.62 6.14 10.26
C ARG A 36 11.02 6.23 9.66
N ASP A 37 11.24 5.58 8.52
CA ASP A 37 12.49 5.70 7.75
C ASP A 37 12.66 7.10 7.17
N LEU A 38 11.59 7.68 6.59
CA LEU A 38 11.60 9.06 6.09
C LEU A 38 11.98 10.07 7.16
N SER A 39 11.39 9.99 8.36
CA SER A 39 11.72 10.92 9.45
C SER A 39 13.17 10.79 9.89
N LYS A 40 13.67 9.55 10.04
CA LYS A 40 15.07 9.30 10.43
C LYS A 40 16.06 9.81 9.40
N ARG A 41 15.86 9.53 8.12
CA ARG A 41 16.79 9.94 7.05
C ARG A 41 16.84 11.45 6.84
N ASN A 42 15.75 12.15 7.15
CA ASN A 42 15.66 13.60 7.04
C ASN A 42 15.80 14.32 8.39
N ASN A 43 16.20 13.61 9.46
CA ASN A 43 16.35 14.15 10.82
C ASN A 43 15.12 14.94 11.33
N LEU A 44 13.92 14.48 10.98
CA LEU A 44 12.66 15.08 11.43
C LEU A 44 12.19 14.44 12.73
N LYS A 45 11.64 15.28 13.62
CA LYS A 45 10.93 14.80 14.81
C LYS A 45 9.61 14.16 14.40
N LEU A 46 9.50 12.84 14.58
CA LEU A 46 8.27 12.12 14.26
C LEU A 46 7.25 12.24 15.39
N ILE A 47 6.07 12.77 15.08
CA ILE A 47 4.89 12.77 15.96
C ILE A 47 3.94 11.71 15.41
N GLU A 48 4.00 10.50 15.96
CA GLU A 48 3.23 9.35 15.48
C GLU A 48 1.99 9.11 16.35
N LEU A 49 0.82 9.11 15.71
CA LEU A 49 -0.46 8.80 16.31
C LEU A 49 -1.01 7.52 15.68
N ASN A 50 -1.15 6.47 16.46
CA ASN A 50 -1.76 5.23 16.02
C ASN A 50 -3.18 5.11 16.60
N PHE A 51 -4.20 5.28 15.75
CA PHE A 51 -5.60 5.33 16.18
C PHE A 51 -6.18 3.96 16.55
N GLU A 52 -5.62 2.86 16.05
CA GLU A 52 -6.04 1.52 16.48
C GLU A 52 -5.53 1.21 17.89
N ARG A 53 -4.31 1.66 18.21
CA ARG A 53 -3.71 1.50 19.54
C ARG A 53 -4.34 2.40 20.59
N ASN A 54 -4.53 3.68 20.26
CA ASN A 54 -5.07 4.69 21.17
C ASN A 54 -6.22 5.46 20.49
N PRO A 55 -7.46 4.93 20.50
CA PRO A 55 -8.60 5.57 19.83
C PRO A 55 -8.93 6.97 20.34
N THR A 56 -8.66 7.26 21.62
CA THR A 56 -8.90 8.57 22.25
C THR A 56 -8.08 9.70 21.64
N LEU A 57 -7.01 9.39 20.91
CA LEU A 57 -6.21 10.41 20.20
C LEU A 57 -7.05 11.20 19.17
N ALA A 58 -8.17 10.65 18.70
CA ALA A 58 -9.09 11.37 17.81
C ALA A 58 -9.69 12.64 18.46
N ASP A 59 -9.80 12.66 19.81
CA ASP A 59 -10.36 13.79 20.57
C ASP A 59 -9.44 15.03 20.53
N LEU A 60 -8.14 14.83 20.30
CA LEU A 60 -7.17 15.92 20.14
C LEU A 60 -7.45 16.78 18.90
N PHE A 61 -8.24 16.25 17.97
CA PHE A 61 -8.59 16.90 16.71
C PHE A 61 -9.98 17.53 16.71
N THR A 62 -10.63 17.73 17.86
CA THR A 62 -11.99 18.31 17.96
C THR A 62 -12.18 19.65 17.21
N SER A 63 -11.12 20.44 17.05
CA SER A 63 -11.10 21.68 16.27
C SER A 63 -10.72 21.46 14.79
N ASN A 64 -11.21 22.32 13.91
CA ASN A 64 -10.74 22.39 12.52
C ASN A 64 -9.45 23.21 12.35
N ASN A 65 -8.98 23.91 13.40
CA ASN A 65 -7.79 24.75 13.34
C ASN A 65 -6.52 23.91 13.64
N PRO A 66 -5.60 23.69 12.67
CA PRO A 66 -4.39 22.90 12.89
C PRO A 66 -3.50 23.40 14.02
N LYS A 67 -3.48 24.70 14.31
CA LYS A 67 -2.66 25.25 15.40
C LYS A 67 -3.18 24.87 16.78
N GLU A 68 -4.51 24.82 16.95
CA GLU A 68 -5.11 24.33 18.20
C GLU A 68 -4.91 22.82 18.34
N ILE A 69 -5.01 22.09 17.23
CA ILE A 69 -4.68 20.66 17.20
C ILE A 69 -3.24 20.44 17.63
N LEU A 70 -2.27 21.22 17.11
CA LEU A 70 -0.88 21.10 17.53
C LEU A 70 -0.71 21.32 19.03
N LYS A 71 -1.32 22.35 19.63
CA LYS A 71 -1.25 22.58 21.09
C LYS A 71 -1.78 21.40 21.90
N ASN A 72 -2.87 20.78 21.44
CA ASN A 72 -3.40 19.57 22.07
C ASN A 72 -2.39 18.41 21.98
N LEU A 73 -1.77 18.22 20.81
CA LEU A 73 -0.73 17.20 20.62
C LEU A 73 0.50 17.47 21.49
N GLU A 74 0.96 18.73 21.56
CA GLU A 74 2.10 19.11 22.41
C GLU A 74 1.82 18.84 23.89
N SER A 75 0.57 19.03 24.33
CA SER A 75 0.13 18.79 25.70
C SER A 75 0.01 17.30 26.01
N GLU A 76 -0.53 16.50 25.10
CA GLU A 76 -0.66 15.04 25.25
C GLU A 76 0.70 14.34 25.23
N PHE A 77 1.59 14.75 24.32
CA PHE A 77 2.90 14.10 24.13
C PHE A 77 4.03 14.76 24.93
N GLU A 78 3.72 15.79 25.73
CA GLU A 78 4.67 16.59 26.51
C GLU A 78 5.89 17.02 25.69
N THR A 79 5.65 17.51 24.47
CA THR A 79 6.71 17.76 23.50
C THR A 79 6.38 18.91 22.57
N SER A 80 7.34 19.79 22.29
CA SER A 80 7.14 20.88 21.33
C SER A 80 7.10 20.37 19.90
N ILE A 81 6.22 20.90 19.06
CA ILE A 81 6.10 20.53 17.66
C ILE A 81 6.44 21.75 16.81
N ASP A 82 7.68 21.77 16.30
CA ASP A 82 8.10 22.75 15.30
C ASP A 82 7.66 22.26 13.90
N PRO A 83 6.76 22.96 13.20
CA PRO A 83 6.31 22.58 11.86
C PRO A 83 7.44 22.34 10.86
N ASP A 84 8.54 23.09 10.94
CA ASP A 84 9.62 23.05 9.95
C ASP A 84 10.58 21.87 10.17
N SER A 85 10.61 21.28 11.37
CA SER A 85 11.51 20.18 11.73
C SER A 85 10.79 18.93 12.24
N SER A 86 9.46 18.87 12.10
CA SER A 86 8.64 17.74 12.56
C SER A 86 7.92 17.05 11.39
N LEU A 87 7.50 15.82 11.59
CA LEU A 87 6.63 15.07 10.69
C LEU A 87 5.44 14.55 11.50
N LEU A 88 4.23 14.98 11.15
CA LEU A 88 3.00 14.46 11.75
C LEU A 88 2.58 13.19 11.00
N PHE A 89 2.48 12.08 11.72
CA PHE A 89 2.10 10.79 11.16
C PHE A 89 0.82 10.25 11.81
N LEU A 90 -0.23 10.12 11.00
CA LEU A 90 -1.52 9.58 11.36
C LEU A 90 -1.61 8.13 10.88
N ASP A 91 -1.23 7.18 11.74
CA ASP A 91 -1.21 5.75 11.42
C ASP A 91 -2.52 5.05 11.75
N GLU A 92 -2.84 4.03 10.96
CA GLU A 92 -4.12 3.30 10.99
C GLU A 92 -5.36 4.23 11.01
N ILE A 93 -5.32 5.29 10.18
CA ILE A 93 -6.36 6.34 10.13
C ILE A 93 -7.77 5.81 9.81
N GLN A 94 -7.92 4.59 9.28
CA GLN A 94 -9.24 3.96 9.14
C GLN A 94 -9.96 3.70 10.48
N ALA A 95 -9.23 3.69 11.60
CA ALA A 95 -9.82 3.61 12.93
C ALA A 95 -10.45 4.93 13.38
N ALA A 96 -10.09 6.05 12.74
CA ALA A 96 -10.68 7.38 12.96
C ALA A 96 -11.00 8.07 11.62
N PRO A 97 -11.98 7.57 10.83
CA PRO A 97 -12.25 8.05 9.47
C PRO A 97 -12.56 9.56 9.40
N GLU A 98 -13.14 10.13 10.45
CA GLU A 98 -13.39 11.56 10.64
C GLU A 98 -12.15 12.43 10.42
N MET A 99 -10.97 11.88 10.66
CA MET A 99 -9.70 12.57 10.48
C MET A 99 -9.40 12.91 9.03
N PHE A 100 -9.92 12.17 8.06
CA PHE A 100 -9.68 12.44 6.64
C PHE A 100 -10.14 13.83 6.20
N ALA A 101 -11.31 14.26 6.64
CA ALA A 101 -11.83 15.59 6.29
C ALA A 101 -10.94 16.71 6.83
N ARG A 102 -10.27 16.48 7.96
CA ARG A 102 -9.43 17.47 8.65
C ARG A 102 -8.08 17.68 7.97
N LEU A 103 -7.58 16.69 7.21
CA LEU A 103 -6.34 16.83 6.41
C LEU A 103 -6.36 18.08 5.52
N ARG A 104 -7.55 18.47 5.06
CA ARG A 104 -7.75 19.67 4.24
C ARG A 104 -7.20 20.93 4.92
N TRP A 105 -7.40 21.07 6.23
CA TRP A 105 -7.06 22.27 6.99
C TRP A 105 -5.56 22.35 7.22
N PHE A 106 -4.88 21.22 7.36
CA PHE A 106 -3.41 21.19 7.36
C PHE A 106 -2.84 21.69 6.03
N LYS A 107 -3.50 21.41 4.90
CA LYS A 107 -3.08 22.00 3.63
C LYS A 107 -3.40 23.49 3.53
N GLU A 108 -4.51 23.98 4.10
CA GLU A 108 -4.89 25.39 3.93
C GLU A 108 -4.18 26.32 4.93
N ASP A 109 -4.02 25.87 6.17
CA ASP A 109 -3.64 26.73 7.29
C ASP A 109 -2.26 26.39 7.89
N LEU A 110 -1.64 25.25 7.50
CA LEU A 110 -0.37 24.79 8.06
C LEU A 110 0.48 23.96 7.05
N GLU A 111 0.75 24.52 5.88
CA GLU A 111 1.52 23.85 4.82
C GLU A 111 2.96 23.48 5.21
N THR A 112 3.53 24.21 6.17
CA THR A 112 4.91 24.00 6.64
C THR A 112 5.07 22.71 7.41
N LEU A 113 4.02 22.12 8.00
CA LEU A 113 4.09 20.83 8.67
C LEU A 113 3.88 19.68 7.66
N PRO A 114 4.90 18.84 7.39
CA PRO A 114 4.70 17.58 6.69
C PRO A 114 3.69 16.70 7.44
N LEU A 115 2.68 16.22 6.73
CA LEU A 115 1.66 15.33 7.27
C LEU A 115 1.51 14.11 6.36
N ILE A 116 1.72 12.92 6.95
CA ILE A 116 1.41 11.65 6.32
C ILE A 116 0.30 10.96 7.10
N ALA A 117 -0.71 10.44 6.41
CA ALA A 117 -1.64 9.48 6.95
C ALA A 117 -1.40 8.12 6.28
N ALA A 118 -1.44 7.04 7.04
CA ALA A 118 -1.37 5.69 6.50
C ALA A 118 -2.53 4.85 7.03
N GLY A 119 -3.01 3.96 6.18
CA GLY A 119 -4.02 3.00 6.58
C GLY A 119 -4.19 1.92 5.54
N SER A 120 -4.59 0.74 6.00
CA SER A 120 -4.98 -0.35 5.12
C SER A 120 -6.48 -0.34 4.90
N LEU A 121 -6.88 -0.74 3.69
CA LEU A 121 -8.30 -0.95 3.36
C LEU A 121 -9.16 0.29 3.66
N LEU A 122 -8.61 1.48 3.41
CA LEU A 122 -9.25 2.77 3.68
C LEU A 122 -10.61 2.90 3.00
N GLU A 123 -10.80 2.23 1.86
CA GLU A 123 -12.03 2.28 1.09
C GLU A 123 -13.22 1.67 1.84
N PHE A 124 -12.98 0.76 2.80
CA PHE A 124 -14.02 0.23 3.67
C PHE A 124 -14.50 1.31 4.65
N ALA A 125 -13.56 1.99 5.30
CA ALA A 125 -13.85 3.07 6.24
C ALA A 125 -14.47 4.30 5.56
N LEU A 126 -13.99 4.65 4.37
CA LEU A 126 -14.42 5.86 3.65
C LEU A 126 -15.77 5.71 2.94
N LYS A 127 -16.27 4.49 2.72
CA LYS A 127 -17.54 4.27 2.01
C LYS A 127 -18.77 4.61 2.85
N GLU A 128 -18.68 4.49 4.17
CA GLU A 128 -19.73 4.88 5.12
C GLU A 128 -19.60 6.34 5.55
N TYR A 129 -18.59 7.03 5.04
CA TYR A 129 -18.19 8.33 5.51
C TYR A 129 -19.12 9.44 5.00
N LYS A 130 -19.65 10.22 5.95
CA LYS A 130 -20.67 11.26 5.70
C LYS A 130 -20.08 12.64 5.38
N TYR A 131 -18.76 12.83 5.49
CA TYR A 131 -18.13 14.14 5.31
C TYR A 131 -17.54 14.32 3.92
N SER A 132 -17.38 15.59 3.53
CA SER A 132 -16.78 15.96 2.25
C SER A 132 -15.33 15.49 2.18
N MET A 133 -15.01 14.70 1.16
CA MET A 133 -13.63 14.30 0.86
C MET A 133 -12.79 15.53 0.51
N PRO A 134 -11.54 15.62 0.97
CA PRO A 134 -10.66 16.77 0.73
C PRO A 134 -10.09 16.77 -0.71
N VAL A 135 -10.97 16.81 -1.70
CA VAL A 135 -10.62 16.75 -3.13
C VAL A 135 -9.68 17.92 -3.47
N GLY A 136 -8.56 17.58 -4.13
CA GLY A 136 -7.53 18.53 -4.51
C GLY A 136 -6.59 18.98 -3.38
N ARG A 137 -6.86 18.60 -2.12
CA ARG A 137 -6.07 19.02 -0.94
C ARG A 137 -5.20 17.93 -0.34
N ILE A 138 -5.40 16.68 -0.75
CA ILE A 138 -4.55 15.54 -0.39
C ILE A 138 -3.96 14.90 -1.65
N THR A 139 -2.88 14.16 -1.49
CA THR A 139 -2.30 13.30 -2.53
C THR A 139 -2.29 11.86 -2.04
N TYR A 140 -2.66 10.91 -2.90
CA TYR A 140 -2.53 9.49 -2.60
C TYR A 140 -1.17 8.96 -3.05
N PHE A 141 -0.58 8.11 -2.21
CA PHE A 141 0.62 7.36 -2.53
C PHE A 141 0.34 5.87 -2.32
N PHE A 142 0.55 5.07 -3.36
CA PHE A 142 0.28 3.63 -3.28
C PHE A 142 1.61 2.90 -3.02
N LEU A 143 1.72 2.29 -1.85
CA LEU A 143 2.84 1.46 -1.46
C LEU A 143 2.56 0.01 -1.83
N GLU A 144 3.29 -0.48 -2.81
CA GLU A 144 3.26 -1.88 -3.24
C GLU A 144 4.26 -2.73 -2.43
N PRO A 145 4.14 -4.07 -2.44
CA PRO A 145 5.21 -4.95 -1.98
C PRO A 145 6.55 -4.66 -2.67
N PHE A 146 7.63 -5.23 -2.15
CA PHE A 146 8.94 -5.17 -2.80
C PHE A 146 8.87 -5.73 -4.22
N SER A 147 9.42 -4.98 -5.17
CA SER A 147 9.59 -5.42 -6.55
C SER A 147 10.74 -6.42 -6.68
N PHE A 148 10.83 -7.07 -7.85
CA PHE A 148 11.99 -7.90 -8.19
C PHE A 148 13.31 -7.12 -8.11
N PHE A 149 13.33 -5.84 -8.51
CA PHE A 149 14.54 -5.03 -8.44
C PHE A 149 14.96 -4.72 -7.00
N GLU A 150 14.01 -4.46 -6.10
CA GLU A 150 14.33 -4.31 -4.67
C GLU A 150 14.72 -5.65 -4.03
N PHE A 151 14.19 -6.78 -4.52
CA PHE A 151 14.65 -8.12 -4.15
C PHE A 151 16.12 -8.34 -4.51
N LEU A 152 16.55 -7.91 -5.72
CA LEU A 152 17.95 -7.99 -6.12
C LEU A 152 18.85 -7.19 -5.17
N LEU A 153 18.43 -6.00 -4.74
CA LEU A 153 19.17 -5.22 -3.74
C LEU A 153 19.22 -5.93 -2.38
N ALA A 154 18.07 -6.44 -1.92
CA ALA A 154 17.98 -7.13 -0.63
C ALA A 154 18.85 -8.40 -0.56
N THR A 155 19.09 -9.04 -1.70
CA THR A 155 19.90 -10.27 -1.83
C THR A 155 21.35 -10.00 -2.29
N GLY A 156 21.81 -8.73 -2.28
CA GLY A 156 23.19 -8.37 -2.59
C GLY A 156 23.56 -8.41 -4.09
N ASN A 157 22.59 -8.42 -4.99
CA ASN A 157 22.77 -8.47 -6.45
C ASN A 157 22.81 -7.07 -7.11
N GLU A 158 23.43 -6.09 -6.46
CA GLU A 158 23.43 -4.68 -6.89
C GLU A 158 24.07 -4.45 -8.27
N PHE A 159 25.18 -5.15 -8.57
CA PHE A 159 25.83 -5.05 -9.89
C PHE A 159 24.97 -5.63 -11.01
N LEU A 160 24.19 -6.67 -10.70
CA LEU A 160 23.25 -7.23 -11.65
C LEU A 160 22.12 -6.25 -11.93
N LEU A 161 21.58 -5.61 -10.88
CA LEU A 161 20.57 -4.56 -11.04
C LEU A 161 21.08 -3.43 -11.93
N LYS A 162 22.28 -2.87 -11.67
CA LYS A 162 22.86 -1.78 -12.49
C LYS A 162 22.97 -2.17 -13.97
N ARG A 163 23.31 -3.43 -14.25
CA ARG A 163 23.35 -3.96 -15.62
C ARG A 163 21.95 -4.05 -16.24
N LEU A 164 20.94 -4.46 -15.48
CA LEU A 164 19.56 -4.52 -15.96
C LEU A 164 18.95 -3.14 -16.19
N GLU A 165 19.29 -2.15 -15.36
CA GLU A 165 18.82 -0.76 -15.50
C GLU A 165 19.37 -0.07 -16.76
N THR A 166 20.54 -0.50 -17.24
CA THR A 166 21.19 0.03 -18.44
C THR A 166 20.95 -0.81 -19.69
N PHE A 167 20.20 -1.92 -19.56
CA PHE A 167 19.94 -2.85 -20.66
C PHE A 167 18.96 -2.29 -21.69
N SER A 168 19.32 -2.43 -22.96
CA SER A 168 18.49 -2.17 -24.12
C SER A 168 18.10 -3.46 -24.83
N LEU A 169 16.97 -3.47 -25.54
CA LEU A 169 16.51 -4.64 -26.33
C LEU A 169 17.51 -5.05 -27.43
N ASN A 170 18.41 -4.15 -27.84
CA ASN A 170 19.46 -4.43 -28.81
C ASN A 170 20.71 -5.06 -28.19
N ASP A 171 20.80 -5.11 -26.86
CA ASP A 171 21.98 -5.62 -26.17
C ASP A 171 21.96 -7.14 -26.08
N THR A 172 23.12 -7.76 -26.26
CA THR A 172 23.31 -9.19 -25.99
C THR A 172 23.75 -9.40 -24.55
N ILE A 173 23.07 -10.31 -23.84
CA ILE A 173 23.48 -10.74 -22.49
C ILE A 173 24.11 -12.14 -22.56
N PRO A 174 25.28 -12.38 -21.93
CA PRO A 174 25.83 -13.72 -21.81
C PRO A 174 24.82 -14.68 -21.17
N GLU A 175 24.72 -15.90 -21.70
CA GLU A 175 23.74 -16.90 -21.27
C GLU A 175 23.85 -17.23 -19.78
N SER A 176 25.07 -17.26 -19.23
CA SER A 176 25.31 -17.47 -17.81
C SER A 176 24.68 -16.38 -16.92
N ILE A 177 24.70 -15.13 -17.38
CA ILE A 177 24.08 -14.00 -16.67
C ILE A 177 22.57 -14.05 -16.84
N HIS A 178 22.07 -14.39 -18.02
CA HIS A 178 20.64 -14.57 -18.25
C HIS A 178 20.05 -15.66 -17.34
N LYS A 179 20.73 -16.82 -17.25
CA LYS A 179 20.35 -17.90 -16.36
C LYS A 179 20.33 -17.44 -14.90
N LYS A 180 21.36 -16.71 -14.45
CA LYS A 180 21.37 -16.10 -13.10
C LYS A 180 20.16 -15.20 -12.86
N CYS A 181 19.77 -14.36 -13.83
CA CYS A 181 18.57 -13.53 -13.71
C CYS A 181 17.30 -14.37 -13.57
N LEU A 182 17.17 -15.45 -14.35
CA LEU A 182 16.02 -16.35 -14.29
C LEU A 182 15.94 -17.09 -12.96
N ASP A 183 17.07 -17.58 -12.44
CA ASP A 183 17.14 -18.26 -11.15
C ASP A 183 16.69 -17.31 -10.01
N LEU A 184 17.21 -16.07 -9.99
CA LEU A 184 16.79 -15.05 -9.02
C LEU A 184 15.33 -14.65 -9.17
N TYR A 185 14.82 -14.58 -10.41
CA TYR A 185 13.42 -14.28 -10.66
C TYR A 185 12.51 -15.40 -10.17
N HIS A 186 12.94 -16.66 -10.36
CA HIS A 186 12.25 -17.82 -9.82
C HIS A 186 12.19 -17.78 -8.29
N ASP A 187 13.31 -17.47 -7.63
CA ASP A 187 13.34 -17.29 -6.17
C ASP A 187 12.39 -16.16 -5.72
N TYR A 188 12.40 -15.02 -6.42
CA TYR A 188 11.45 -13.94 -6.15
C TYR A 188 9.99 -14.37 -6.35
N CYS A 189 9.67 -15.20 -7.35
CA CYS A 189 8.31 -15.72 -7.52
C CYS A 189 7.86 -16.61 -6.35
N LEU A 190 8.79 -17.30 -5.69
CA LEU A 190 8.51 -18.16 -4.53
C LEU A 190 8.46 -17.37 -3.22
N VAL A 191 9.37 -16.42 -3.02
CA VAL A 191 9.47 -15.58 -1.81
C VAL A 191 8.42 -14.46 -1.81
N GLY A 192 8.20 -13.85 -2.98
CA GLY A 192 7.34 -12.69 -3.17
C GLY A 192 7.96 -11.38 -2.65
N GLY A 193 7.14 -10.32 -2.66
CA GLY A 193 7.56 -8.97 -2.26
C GLY A 193 7.21 -8.58 -0.82
N MET A 194 6.64 -9.48 -0.01
CA MET A 194 6.23 -9.10 1.35
C MET A 194 7.48 -8.87 2.23
N PRO A 195 7.58 -7.73 2.95
CA PRO A 195 8.81 -7.35 3.66
C PRO A 195 9.36 -8.42 4.60
N GLU A 196 8.51 -9.06 5.40
CA GLU A 196 8.93 -10.08 6.36
C GLU A 196 9.47 -11.35 5.67
N SER A 197 8.79 -11.79 4.62
CA SER A 197 9.21 -12.97 3.84
C SER A 197 10.53 -12.71 3.12
N LEU A 198 10.69 -11.52 2.54
CA LEU A 198 11.93 -11.11 1.87
C LEU A 198 13.10 -10.98 2.85
N GLN A 199 12.90 -10.34 4.00
CA GLN A 199 13.95 -10.23 5.00
C GLN A 199 14.39 -11.63 5.46
N LYS A 200 13.42 -12.53 5.71
CA LYS A 200 13.74 -13.89 6.12
C LYS A 200 14.51 -14.67 5.06
N TRP A 201 14.18 -14.48 3.79
CA TRP A 201 14.93 -15.05 2.67
C TRP A 201 16.35 -14.51 2.64
N ALA A 202 16.52 -13.19 2.70
CA ALA A 202 17.84 -12.54 2.70
C ALA A 202 18.73 -13.00 3.87
N ASP A 203 18.13 -13.33 5.03
CA ASP A 203 18.86 -13.76 6.21
C ASP A 203 19.21 -15.27 6.21
N THR A 204 18.40 -16.11 5.57
CA THR A 204 18.47 -17.57 5.77
C THR A 204 18.51 -18.42 4.50
N GLU A 205 18.13 -17.87 3.35
CA GLU A 205 17.97 -18.57 2.07
C GLU A 205 17.13 -19.86 2.18
N ASN A 206 16.23 -19.91 3.16
CA ASN A 206 15.42 -21.10 3.46
C ASN A 206 13.96 -20.87 3.11
N LEU A 207 13.53 -21.50 2.01
CA LEU A 207 12.18 -21.36 1.48
C LEU A 207 11.09 -21.83 2.46
N ASN A 208 11.34 -22.85 3.29
CA ASN A 208 10.34 -23.34 4.23
C ASN A 208 9.97 -22.28 5.28
N ASN A 209 10.94 -21.45 5.68
CA ASN A 209 10.69 -20.33 6.58
C ASN A 209 9.82 -19.27 5.91
N CYS A 210 10.10 -18.95 4.64
CA CYS A 210 9.30 -18.00 3.87
C CYS A 210 7.86 -18.51 3.67
N ILE A 211 7.68 -19.79 3.36
CA ILE A 211 6.35 -20.43 3.23
C ILE A 211 5.58 -20.33 4.53
N LYS A 212 6.21 -20.57 5.68
CA LYS A 212 5.54 -20.43 6.99
C LYS A 212 5.03 -19.01 7.21
N ILE A 213 5.88 -18.00 6.98
CA ILE A 213 5.50 -16.59 7.07
C ILE A 213 4.31 -16.32 6.13
N GLN A 214 4.42 -16.72 4.86
CA GLN A 214 3.34 -16.52 3.89
C GLN A 214 2.02 -17.19 4.34
N GLN A 215 2.06 -18.38 4.94
CA GLN A 215 0.87 -19.05 5.46
C GLN A 215 0.26 -18.29 6.64
N ASP A 216 1.08 -17.81 7.57
CA ASP A 216 0.66 -17.00 8.71
C ASP A 216 0.02 -15.68 8.22
N LEU A 217 0.61 -15.04 7.20
CA LEU A 217 0.05 -13.86 6.54
C LEU A 217 -1.29 -14.15 5.88
N LEU A 218 -1.40 -15.26 5.14
CA LEU A 218 -2.65 -15.65 4.50
C LEU A 218 -3.74 -15.96 5.52
N SER A 219 -3.39 -16.55 6.68
CA SER A 219 -4.34 -16.81 7.76
C SER A 219 -4.85 -15.52 8.37
N THR A 220 -3.94 -14.65 8.83
CA THR A 220 -4.29 -13.37 9.47
C THR A 220 -5.06 -12.46 8.53
N PHE A 221 -4.72 -12.46 7.23
CA PHE A 221 -5.46 -11.71 6.23
C PHE A 221 -6.93 -12.17 6.09
N ARG A 222 -7.18 -13.47 6.20
CA ARG A 222 -8.54 -14.04 6.17
C ARG A 222 -9.31 -13.70 7.45
N ASP A 223 -8.65 -13.77 8.61
CA ASP A 223 -9.27 -13.40 9.88
C ASP A 223 -9.70 -11.93 9.89
N ASP A 224 -8.95 -11.08 9.20
CA ASP A 224 -9.30 -9.68 9.03
C ASP A 224 -10.56 -9.43 8.20
N PHE A 225 -10.99 -10.40 7.36
CA PHE A 225 -12.24 -10.26 6.63
C PHE A 225 -13.46 -10.12 7.55
N TYR A 226 -13.38 -10.65 8.77
CA TYR A 226 -14.44 -10.50 9.76
C TYR A 226 -14.61 -9.07 10.28
N LYS A 227 -13.54 -8.24 10.28
CA LYS A 227 -13.67 -6.80 10.60
C LYS A 227 -14.57 -6.06 9.61
N TYR A 228 -14.81 -6.64 8.43
CA TYR A 228 -15.71 -6.13 7.39
C TYR A 228 -17.05 -6.87 7.33
N GLY A 229 -17.29 -7.78 8.29
CA GLY A 229 -18.53 -8.52 8.47
C GLY A 229 -19.67 -7.56 8.78
N GLY A 230 -20.44 -7.24 7.74
CA GLY A 230 -21.51 -6.25 7.80
C GLY A 230 -21.88 -5.76 6.41
N GLN A 231 -20.86 -5.53 5.55
CA GLN A 231 -21.10 -5.22 4.14
C GLN A 231 -20.96 -6.43 3.22
N PHE A 232 -20.15 -7.42 3.60
CA PHE A 232 -19.86 -8.59 2.77
C PHE A 232 -19.83 -9.85 3.62
N ASP A 233 -20.23 -10.97 3.00
CA ASP A 233 -20.11 -12.30 3.58
C ASP A 233 -18.62 -12.71 3.61
N PRO A 234 -18.02 -12.95 4.80
CA PRO A 234 -16.63 -13.37 4.90
C PRO A 234 -16.32 -14.66 4.13
N GLY A 235 -17.29 -15.59 4.07
CA GLY A 235 -17.17 -16.82 3.30
C GLY A 235 -17.02 -16.57 1.79
N LEU A 236 -17.75 -15.62 1.24
CA LEU A 236 -17.64 -15.18 -0.15
C LEU A 236 -16.29 -14.51 -0.42
N LEU A 237 -15.81 -13.67 0.51
CA LEU A 237 -14.48 -13.05 0.39
C LEU A 237 -13.37 -14.09 0.37
N TYR A 238 -13.47 -15.11 1.24
CA TYR A 238 -12.55 -16.25 1.24
C TYR A 238 -12.59 -17.02 -0.08
N LYS A 239 -13.77 -17.41 -0.57
CA LYS A 239 -13.94 -18.09 -1.87
C LYS A 239 -13.36 -17.26 -3.02
N LEU A 240 -13.61 -15.96 -3.00
CA LEU A 240 -13.08 -15.02 -3.99
C LEU A 240 -11.55 -14.99 -3.97
N PHE A 241 -10.94 -14.86 -2.79
CA PHE A 241 -9.49 -14.84 -2.62
C PHE A 241 -8.83 -16.11 -3.18
N VAL A 242 -9.34 -17.29 -2.81
CA VAL A 242 -8.84 -18.57 -3.34
C VAL A 242 -9.07 -18.69 -4.86
N SER A 243 -10.21 -18.21 -5.36
CA SER A 243 -10.55 -18.27 -6.78
C SER A 243 -9.67 -17.36 -7.64
N VAL A 244 -9.22 -16.22 -7.12
CA VAL A 244 -8.22 -15.37 -7.80
C VAL A 244 -6.94 -16.14 -8.02
N SER A 245 -6.39 -16.79 -6.99
CA SER A 245 -5.17 -17.60 -7.12
C SER A 245 -5.32 -18.72 -8.16
N ARG A 246 -6.47 -19.41 -8.17
CA ARG A 246 -6.76 -20.49 -9.14
C ARG A 246 -6.96 -20.01 -10.57
N GLN A 247 -7.30 -18.74 -10.76
CA GLN A 247 -7.56 -18.13 -12.06
C GLN A 247 -6.42 -17.21 -12.52
N LEU A 248 -5.29 -17.17 -11.82
CA LEU A 248 -4.16 -16.32 -12.14
C LEU A 248 -3.72 -16.52 -13.60
N GLY A 249 -3.36 -15.42 -14.27
CA GLY A 249 -2.94 -15.42 -15.68
C GLY A 249 -4.07 -15.59 -16.70
N ASN A 250 -5.28 -15.97 -16.27
CA ASN A 250 -6.44 -16.23 -17.14
C ASN A 250 -7.52 -15.15 -17.02
N LYS A 251 -8.46 -15.15 -17.97
CA LYS A 251 -9.68 -14.32 -17.87
C LYS A 251 -10.43 -14.70 -16.60
N PHE A 252 -10.76 -13.71 -15.78
CA PHE A 252 -11.48 -13.92 -14.54
C PHE A 252 -12.97 -14.21 -14.80
N VAL A 253 -13.48 -15.28 -14.22
CA VAL A 253 -14.87 -15.74 -14.39
C VAL A 253 -15.57 -15.80 -13.04
N TYR A 254 -16.57 -14.93 -12.83
CA TYR A 254 -17.33 -14.85 -11.58
C TYR A 254 -17.96 -16.18 -11.16
N LYS A 255 -18.52 -16.95 -12.11
CA LYS A 255 -19.15 -18.25 -11.84
C LYS A 255 -18.18 -19.30 -11.26
N ARG A 256 -16.87 -19.15 -11.47
CA ARG A 256 -15.82 -20.02 -10.89
C ARG A 256 -15.47 -19.66 -9.44
N VAL A 257 -15.95 -18.52 -8.94
CA VAL A 257 -15.80 -18.13 -7.53
C VAL A 257 -16.80 -18.92 -6.69
N ASP A 258 -18.07 -18.81 -7.04
CA ASP A 258 -19.15 -19.55 -6.42
C ASP A 258 -20.32 -19.63 -7.42
N PRO A 259 -20.69 -20.82 -7.92
CA PRO A 259 -21.80 -20.99 -8.86
C PRO A 259 -23.16 -20.60 -8.30
N LEU A 260 -23.32 -20.63 -6.97
CA LEU A 260 -24.57 -20.33 -6.27
C LEU A 260 -24.68 -18.85 -5.90
N ALA A 261 -23.55 -18.13 -5.79
CA ALA A 261 -23.56 -16.72 -5.46
C ALA A 261 -23.98 -15.85 -6.66
N LYS A 262 -24.75 -14.79 -6.37
CA LYS A 262 -25.12 -13.79 -7.39
C LYS A 262 -23.85 -13.09 -7.89
N SER A 263 -23.62 -13.09 -9.20
CA SER A 263 -22.46 -12.43 -9.83
C SER A 263 -22.26 -10.97 -9.42
N LEU A 264 -23.36 -10.24 -9.14
CA LEU A 264 -23.29 -8.86 -8.66
C LEU A 264 -22.60 -8.74 -7.30
N LEU A 265 -22.81 -9.69 -6.38
CA LEU A 265 -22.15 -9.71 -5.08
C LEU A 265 -20.65 -9.94 -5.26
N ILE A 266 -20.26 -10.93 -6.07
CA ILE A 266 -18.86 -11.20 -6.36
C ILE A 266 -18.19 -9.99 -7.02
N LYS A 267 -18.85 -9.33 -7.98
CA LYS A 267 -18.35 -8.10 -8.62
C LYS A 267 -18.13 -6.98 -7.60
N LYS A 268 -19.05 -6.78 -6.66
CA LYS A 268 -18.91 -5.79 -5.59
C LYS A 268 -17.73 -6.12 -4.66
N SER A 269 -17.62 -7.37 -4.21
CA SER A 269 -16.50 -7.84 -3.38
C SER A 269 -15.14 -7.69 -4.09
N LEU A 270 -15.09 -8.05 -5.37
CA LEU A 270 -13.88 -7.94 -6.19
C LEU A 270 -13.47 -6.49 -6.38
N SER A 271 -14.41 -5.61 -6.73
CA SER A 271 -14.15 -4.18 -6.88
C SER A 271 -13.62 -3.58 -5.58
N MET A 272 -14.19 -3.99 -4.45
CA MET A 272 -13.76 -3.54 -3.13
C MET A 272 -12.34 -3.98 -2.83
N LEU A 273 -12.02 -5.28 -2.92
CA LEU A 273 -10.66 -5.77 -2.68
C LEU A 273 -9.64 -5.20 -3.67
N SER A 274 -10.07 -4.87 -4.89
CA SER A 274 -9.21 -4.18 -5.86
C SER A 274 -8.90 -2.74 -5.46
N GLN A 275 -9.92 -2.00 -5.00
CA GLN A 275 -9.74 -0.64 -4.49
C GLN A 275 -8.80 -0.62 -3.28
N ALA A 276 -8.94 -1.62 -2.43
CA ALA A 276 -8.15 -1.82 -1.24
C ALA A 276 -6.72 -2.35 -1.50
N ARG A 277 -6.34 -2.47 -2.79
CA ARG A 277 -5.01 -2.93 -3.26
C ARG A 277 -4.63 -4.32 -2.79
N VAL A 278 -5.63 -5.15 -2.55
CA VAL A 278 -5.46 -6.59 -2.30
C VAL A 278 -5.39 -7.34 -3.61
N PHE A 279 -6.12 -6.85 -4.61
CA PHE A 279 -6.10 -7.38 -5.96
C PHE A 279 -5.78 -6.28 -6.97
N THR A 280 -5.09 -6.65 -8.04
CA THR A 280 -4.90 -5.77 -9.20
C THR A 280 -5.74 -6.26 -10.36
N LYS A 281 -6.66 -5.40 -10.82
CA LYS A 281 -7.49 -5.67 -12.00
C LYS A 281 -6.78 -5.22 -13.26
N ILE A 282 -6.50 -6.16 -14.16
CA ILE A 282 -5.86 -5.90 -15.45
C ILE A 282 -6.91 -6.01 -16.55
N MET A 283 -7.24 -4.87 -17.14
CA MET A 283 -8.20 -4.74 -18.23
C MET A 283 -7.54 -5.11 -19.56
N HIS A 284 -8.25 -5.89 -20.39
CA HIS A 284 -7.84 -6.03 -21.79
C HIS A 284 -8.13 -4.73 -22.53
N THR A 285 -7.18 -4.31 -23.35
CA THR A 285 -7.34 -3.22 -24.32
C THR A 285 -6.74 -3.67 -25.65
N SER A 286 -7.35 -3.26 -26.76
CA SER A 286 -6.79 -3.50 -28.09
C SER A 286 -5.54 -2.64 -28.35
N GLY A 287 -5.39 -1.52 -27.63
CA GLY A 287 -4.16 -0.73 -27.62
C GLY A 287 -3.86 -0.03 -28.95
N ASN A 288 -4.85 0.26 -29.78
CA ASN A 288 -4.65 0.88 -31.10
C ASN A 288 -4.29 2.38 -31.04
N GLY A 289 -4.22 2.96 -29.84
CA GLY A 289 -3.90 4.37 -29.65
C GLY A 289 -3.96 4.79 -28.18
N LEU A 290 -3.67 6.07 -27.94
CA LEU A 290 -3.77 6.68 -26.62
C LEU A 290 -5.08 7.51 -26.50
N PRO A 291 -5.71 7.54 -25.31
CA PRO A 291 -5.34 6.80 -24.10
C PRO A 291 -5.70 5.31 -24.20
N LEU A 292 -4.82 4.42 -23.70
CA LEU A 292 -5.01 2.96 -23.76
C LEU A 292 -6.36 2.47 -23.20
N GLY A 293 -6.98 3.24 -22.29
CA GLY A 293 -8.27 2.90 -21.71
C GLY A 293 -9.47 3.02 -22.66
N ALA A 294 -9.35 3.75 -23.78
CA ALA A 294 -10.45 4.01 -24.71
C ALA A 294 -11.03 2.72 -25.32
N GLU A 295 -10.19 1.72 -25.55
CA GLU A 295 -10.57 0.42 -26.11
C GLU A 295 -10.59 -0.69 -25.06
N SER A 296 -10.75 -0.33 -23.78
CA SER A 296 -10.78 -1.32 -22.70
C SER A 296 -12.08 -2.14 -22.69
N ASN A 297 -11.96 -3.45 -22.47
CA ASN A 297 -13.09 -4.37 -22.45
C ASN A 297 -13.44 -4.78 -21.01
N GLU A 298 -14.49 -4.18 -20.44
CA GLU A 298 -14.99 -4.50 -19.08
C GLU A 298 -15.34 -5.97 -18.84
N LYS A 299 -15.66 -6.72 -19.89
CA LYS A 299 -16.01 -8.14 -19.82
C LYS A 299 -14.80 -9.06 -19.92
N PHE A 300 -13.63 -8.54 -20.28
CA PHE A 300 -12.39 -9.30 -20.44
C PHE A 300 -11.28 -8.67 -19.61
N PHE A 301 -11.02 -9.26 -18.45
CA PHE A 301 -9.98 -8.80 -17.55
C PHE A 301 -9.37 -9.99 -16.80
N LYS A 302 -8.16 -9.80 -16.30
CA LYS A 302 -7.45 -10.69 -15.39
C LYS A 302 -7.43 -10.05 -14.00
N ILE A 303 -7.27 -10.87 -12.97
CA ILE A 303 -7.06 -10.42 -11.60
C ILE A 303 -5.73 -11.02 -11.11
N LEU A 304 -4.88 -10.18 -10.55
CA LEU A 304 -3.67 -10.57 -9.82
C LEU A 304 -3.87 -10.29 -8.34
N LEU A 305 -3.12 -11.02 -7.50
CA LEU A 305 -2.89 -10.68 -6.09
C LEU A 305 -1.84 -9.57 -6.00
#